data_AF-A0ABD1TXR7-F1
#
_entry.id   AF-A0ABD1TXR7-F1
#
_cell.length_a   1.000
_cell.length_b   1.000
_cell.length_c   1.000
_cell.angle_alpha   90.00
_cell.angle_beta   90.00
_cell.angle_gamma   90.00
#
_symmetry.space_group_name_H-M   'P 1'
#
loop_
_entity.id
_entity.type
_entity.pdbx_description
1 polymer ?
#
loop_
_entity_poly.entity_id
_entity_poly.type
_entity_poly.pdbx_seq_one_letter_code
_entity_poly.pdbx_strand_id
1 'polypeptide(L)'
;MLLCGKKIGLCFNFEREKAHLRCAILLIRPEFIPLAHYVEKSSARSDSPLRVGTGNINVHDVYSSRHPEPNIIYGEIIIQLYPGQSGPGKAVSVQLYSSSEIDLDTRIGKLSQKTYLKNGKIGKGMHNENGAKTKRYIFKCSVEPDFGSPGAFLIKNEDKHKFFLQSVSLQVCYDQIIHFECNSWIHPINLTKKDRIFFPNTCYLPNQTPDGLVELRKEELIRLRGDGTGERKEWDRIYDYDYYNDLGNLIKAWNFRTESRPESFNIDIYAPPDERFSPKKQSELISNAIQAAMCLVIPEAKAMFKEGSSHFESFNERAQLFTSTRDQGEEECVVKNLKRAVPDDF
;
A
#
# COMPACT_ATOMS: atom_id res chain seq x y z
N MET A 1 66.53 9.01 1.74
CA MET A 1 65.67 10.20 1.55
C MET A 1 64.48 9.75 0.68
N LEU A 2 63.28 9.61 1.27
CA LEU A 2 61.89 9.76 0.73
C LEU A 2 61.59 9.23 -0.70
N LEU A 3 60.52 8.49 -1.09
CA LEU A 3 59.15 8.16 -0.63
C LEU A 3 58.70 6.92 -1.48
N CYS A 4 58.05 5.90 -0.92
CA CYS A 4 56.58 5.68 -0.80
C CYS A 4 55.79 5.62 -2.14
N GLY A 5 55.03 4.53 -2.33
CA GLY A 5 54.03 4.41 -3.39
C GLY A 5 53.60 2.97 -3.76
N LYS A 6 53.33 2.09 -2.78
CA LYS A 6 52.75 0.75 -3.05
C LYS A 6 51.21 0.83 -3.03
N LYS A 7 50.60 0.69 -4.20
CA LYS A 7 49.18 0.29 -4.35
C LYS A 7 49.03 -1.15 -3.85
N ILE A 8 48.18 -1.37 -2.86
CA ILE A 8 47.73 -2.72 -2.46
C ILE A 8 46.23 -2.79 -2.78
N GLY A 9 45.89 -3.66 -3.74
CA GLY A 9 44.51 -4.01 -4.01
C GLY A 9 43.97 -4.92 -2.89
N LEU A 10 42.81 -4.57 -2.35
CA LEU A 10 42.05 -5.40 -1.43
C LEU A 10 40.87 -6.00 -2.18
N CYS A 11 41.01 -7.26 -2.60
CA CYS A 11 39.88 -8.11 -2.93
C CYS A 11 39.21 -8.54 -1.63
N PHE A 12 37.99 -8.05 -1.39
CA PHE A 12 37.09 -8.50 -0.35
C PHE A 12 36.79 -10.00 -0.52
N ASN A 13 37.11 -10.81 0.49
CA ASN A 13 36.76 -12.22 0.50
C ASN A 13 35.36 -12.40 1.12
N PHE A 14 34.35 -12.18 0.28
CA PHE A 14 32.93 -11.94 0.58
C PHE A 14 32.15 -13.15 1.17
N GLU A 15 32.79 -14.31 1.33
CA GLU A 15 32.15 -15.57 1.77
C GLU A 15 32.02 -15.67 3.30
N ARG A 16 32.97 -15.13 4.08
CA ARG A 16 32.91 -15.17 5.56
C ARG A 16 32.00 -14.10 6.15
N GLU A 17 31.95 -12.90 5.57
CA GLU A 17 31.10 -11.79 6.02
C GLU A 17 29.60 -12.09 5.86
N LYS A 18 29.22 -12.91 4.87
CA LYS A 18 27.84 -13.39 4.70
C LYS A 18 27.34 -14.16 5.92
N ALA A 19 28.19 -14.91 6.62
CA ALA A 19 27.78 -15.70 7.79
C ALA A 19 27.55 -14.82 9.03
N HIS A 20 28.32 -13.75 9.20
CA HIS A 20 28.19 -12.80 10.31
C HIS A 20 27.01 -11.84 10.12
N LEU A 21 26.78 -11.31 8.89
CA LEU A 21 25.55 -10.57 8.57
C LEU A 21 24.29 -11.43 8.74
N ARG A 22 24.36 -12.73 8.41
CA ARG A 22 23.28 -13.69 8.64
C ARG A 22 22.95 -13.87 10.12
N CYS A 23 23.95 -13.91 11.00
CA CYS A 23 23.71 -14.00 12.44
C CYS A 23 23.18 -12.69 13.03
N ALA A 24 23.69 -11.53 12.62
CA ALA A 24 23.28 -10.26 13.19
C ALA A 24 21.81 -9.89 12.88
N ILE A 25 21.29 -10.28 11.71
CA ILE A 25 19.90 -10.00 11.32
C ILE A 25 18.93 -11.07 11.88
N LEU A 26 19.36 -12.33 12.01
CA LEU A 26 18.57 -13.38 12.69
C LEU A 26 18.57 -13.23 14.23
N LEU A 27 19.49 -12.44 14.80
CA LEU A 27 19.59 -12.15 16.23
C LEU A 27 18.86 -10.86 16.66
N ILE A 28 17.99 -10.29 15.82
CA ILE A 28 16.91 -9.42 16.32
C ILE A 28 15.94 -10.30 17.11
N ARG A 29 16.35 -10.67 18.32
CA ARG A 29 15.50 -11.31 19.32
C ARG A 29 14.37 -10.34 19.66
N PRO A 30 13.10 -10.77 19.65
CA PRO A 30 11.99 -9.94 20.11
C PRO A 30 12.03 -9.64 21.63
N GLU A 31 13.03 -10.13 22.35
CA GLU A 31 13.13 -10.01 23.82
C GLU A 31 13.78 -8.70 24.32
N PHE A 32 14.09 -7.75 23.44
CA PHE A 32 14.45 -6.38 23.85
C PHE A 32 13.44 -5.34 23.34
N ILE A 33 12.17 -5.57 23.68
CA ILE A 33 11.20 -4.50 23.88
C ILE A 33 11.37 -4.07 25.35
N PRO A 34 11.82 -2.84 25.66
CA PRO A 34 11.68 -2.34 27.02
C PRO A 34 10.19 -2.30 27.34
N LEU A 35 9.77 -3.06 28.36
CA LEU A 35 8.49 -2.92 29.03
C LEU A 35 8.39 -1.49 29.61
N ALA A 36 7.98 -0.54 28.78
CA ALA A 36 7.47 0.73 29.26
C ALA A 36 6.00 0.52 29.63
N HIS A 37 5.76 0.19 30.89
CA HIS A 37 4.47 0.47 31.53
C HIS A 37 4.21 1.97 31.41
N TYR A 38 3.34 2.37 30.48
CA TYR A 38 2.76 3.69 30.47
C TYR A 38 1.24 3.56 30.51
N VAL A 39 0.74 3.56 31.74
CA VAL A 39 -0.67 3.77 32.05
C VAL A 39 -0.89 5.28 31.97
N GLU A 40 -1.43 5.77 30.86
CA GLU A 40 -2.05 7.09 30.86
C GLU A 40 -3.58 6.93 30.91
N LYS A 41 -4.11 7.20 32.10
CA LYS A 41 -5.53 7.37 32.34
C LYS A 41 -6.04 8.51 31.47
N SER A 42 -7.10 8.21 30.74
CA SER A 42 -8.03 9.17 30.18
C SER A 42 -8.46 10.20 31.23
N SER A 43 -8.17 11.47 30.95
CA SER A 43 -8.93 12.60 31.51
C SER A 43 -9.48 13.39 30.32
N ALA A 44 -10.78 13.23 30.09
CA ALA A 44 -11.53 14.05 29.16
C ALA A 44 -11.44 15.53 29.59
N ARG A 45 -10.87 16.37 28.72
CA ARG A 45 -11.11 17.81 28.73
C ARG A 45 -11.52 18.22 27.32
N SER A 46 -12.69 18.82 27.26
CA SER A 46 -13.35 19.35 26.08
C SER A 46 -12.51 20.48 25.47
N ASP A 47 -11.85 20.21 24.36
CA ASP A 47 -11.33 21.26 23.49
C ASP A 47 -12.23 21.40 22.26
N SER A 48 -12.81 22.58 22.17
CA SER A 48 -13.63 23.13 21.10
C SER A 48 -12.96 22.94 19.72
N PRO A 49 -13.74 22.74 18.64
CA PRO A 49 -13.17 22.46 17.33
C PRO A 49 -12.41 23.68 16.79
N LEU A 50 -11.11 23.48 16.55
CA LEU A 50 -10.26 24.36 15.76
C LEU A 50 -10.87 24.47 14.35
N ARG A 51 -11.37 25.66 14.02
CA ARG A 51 -11.80 26.06 12.69
C ARG A 51 -10.62 26.00 11.72
N VAL A 52 -10.46 24.89 11.04
CA VAL A 52 -9.75 24.84 9.77
C VAL A 52 -10.66 25.50 8.75
N GLY A 53 -10.20 26.62 8.17
CA GLY A 53 -10.92 27.34 7.14
C GLY A 53 -11.11 26.46 5.91
N THR A 54 -12.23 25.75 5.85
CA THR A 54 -12.68 25.03 4.67
C THR A 54 -13.10 26.07 3.64
N GLY A 55 -12.38 26.11 2.51
CA GLY A 55 -12.98 26.60 1.27
C GLY A 55 -14.12 25.66 0.92
N ASN A 56 -15.30 25.90 1.49
CA ASN A 56 -16.52 25.16 1.22
C ASN A 56 -16.90 25.38 -0.25
N ILE A 57 -16.44 24.51 -1.13
CA ILE A 57 -17.21 24.22 -2.34
C ILE A 57 -18.23 23.18 -1.89
N ASN A 58 -19.45 23.64 -1.65
CA ASN A 58 -20.54 22.77 -1.25
C ASN A 58 -20.75 21.77 -2.39
N VAL A 59 -20.93 20.48 -2.09
CA VAL A 59 -21.28 19.49 -3.12
C VAL A 59 -22.56 19.94 -3.86
N HIS A 60 -23.44 20.64 -3.13
CA HIS A 60 -24.56 21.39 -3.70
C HIS A 60 -24.17 22.34 -4.84
N ASP A 61 -23.07 23.09 -4.77
CA ASP A 61 -22.72 24.11 -5.78
C ASP A 61 -22.36 23.51 -7.14
N VAL A 62 -21.92 22.24 -7.19
CA VAL A 62 -21.65 21.53 -8.45
C VAL A 62 -22.95 21.02 -9.10
N TYR A 63 -23.99 20.79 -8.30
CA TYR A 63 -25.24 20.17 -8.71
C TYR A 63 -26.42 21.17 -8.85
N SER A 64 -26.37 22.34 -8.20
CA SER A 64 -27.39 23.39 -8.24
C SER A 64 -27.63 24.03 -9.61
N SER A 65 -26.86 23.66 -10.65
CA SER A 65 -26.99 24.22 -12.00
C SER A 65 -27.63 23.28 -13.03
N ARG A 66 -28.06 22.07 -12.65
CA ARG A 66 -28.61 21.08 -13.60
C ARG A 66 -29.90 20.47 -13.06
N HIS A 67 -30.96 20.57 -13.85
CA HIS A 67 -32.16 19.76 -13.63
C HIS A 67 -31.76 18.27 -13.73
N PRO A 68 -32.08 17.44 -12.72
CA PRO A 68 -31.85 16.01 -12.80
C PRO A 68 -32.66 15.44 -13.96
N GLU A 69 -31.96 14.90 -14.94
CA GLU A 69 -32.56 14.16 -16.04
C GLU A 69 -33.19 12.87 -15.47
N PRO A 70 -34.43 12.51 -15.84
CA PRO A 70 -35.03 11.27 -15.36
C PRO A 70 -34.15 10.09 -15.79
N ASN A 71 -33.99 9.11 -14.90
CA ASN A 71 -33.22 7.88 -15.14
C ASN A 71 -31.71 8.09 -15.34
N ILE A 72 -31.16 9.22 -14.88
CA ILE A 72 -29.72 9.45 -14.85
C ILE A 72 -29.24 9.63 -13.41
N ILE A 73 -28.28 8.80 -13.01
CA ILE A 73 -27.56 8.94 -11.74
C ILE A 73 -26.23 9.63 -12.02
N TYR A 74 -26.00 10.76 -11.35
CA TYR A 74 -24.75 11.50 -11.46
C TYR A 74 -23.77 11.00 -10.41
N GLY A 75 -22.53 10.80 -10.81
CA GLY A 75 -21.48 10.32 -9.92
C GLY A 75 -20.21 11.15 -10.01
N GLU A 76 -19.53 11.24 -8.88
CA GLU A 76 -18.21 11.83 -8.74
C GLU A 76 -17.22 10.78 -8.25
N ILE A 77 -16.05 10.70 -8.90
CA ILE A 77 -14.93 9.84 -8.48
C ILE A 77 -13.72 10.70 -8.14
N ILE A 78 -13.11 10.38 -7.00
CA ILE A 78 -11.86 10.98 -6.56
C ILE A 78 -10.73 9.95 -6.71
N ILE A 79 -9.77 10.26 -7.59
CA ILE A 79 -8.61 9.42 -7.88
C ILE A 79 -7.34 10.15 -7.44
N GLN A 80 -6.50 9.47 -6.68
CA GLN A 80 -5.16 9.93 -6.36
C GLN A 80 -4.17 9.43 -7.42
N LEU A 81 -3.42 10.37 -7.99
CA LEU A 81 -2.43 10.15 -9.02
C LEU A 81 -1.04 10.46 -8.49
N TYR A 82 -0.07 9.65 -8.88
CA TYR A 82 1.33 9.83 -8.54
C TYR A 82 2.06 10.63 -9.64
N PRO A 83 3.23 11.22 -9.34
CA PRO A 83 4.00 11.98 -10.33
C PRO A 83 4.20 11.20 -11.64
N GLY A 84 3.97 11.86 -12.78
CA GLY A 84 4.07 11.24 -14.12
C GLY A 84 2.78 10.63 -14.67
N GLN A 85 1.72 10.47 -13.87
CA GLN A 85 0.45 9.91 -14.35
C GLN A 85 -0.54 10.99 -14.84
N SER A 86 -1.11 10.81 -16.04
CA SER A 86 -2.14 11.71 -16.60
C SER A 86 -3.57 11.40 -16.10
N GLY A 87 -3.74 10.23 -15.47
CA GLY A 87 -5.01 9.71 -14.97
C GLY A 87 -5.85 9.02 -16.05
N PRO A 88 -6.69 8.04 -15.68
CA PRO A 88 -7.07 6.96 -16.58
C PRO A 88 -8.25 7.30 -17.52
N GLY A 89 -8.94 8.44 -17.33
CA GLY A 89 -9.86 9.01 -18.31
C GLY A 89 -10.87 8.00 -18.89
N LYS A 90 -10.99 7.97 -20.23
CA LYS A 90 -11.91 7.06 -20.94
C LYS A 90 -11.52 5.58 -20.86
N ALA A 91 -10.37 5.23 -20.29
CA ALA A 91 -9.96 3.83 -20.11
C ALA A 91 -10.61 3.21 -18.86
N VAL A 92 -11.34 3.97 -18.05
CA VAL A 92 -12.08 3.44 -16.89
C VAL A 92 -13.56 3.46 -17.18
N SER A 93 -14.21 2.33 -16.93
CA SER A 93 -15.66 2.21 -16.97
C SER A 93 -16.25 1.91 -15.60
N VAL A 94 -17.50 2.36 -15.40
CA VAL A 94 -18.27 2.24 -14.17
C VAL A 94 -19.67 1.74 -14.51
N GLN A 95 -20.20 0.87 -13.66
CA GLN A 95 -21.59 0.43 -13.64
C GLN A 95 -22.11 0.40 -12.21
N LEU A 96 -23.42 0.52 -12.03
CA LEU A 96 -24.08 0.49 -10.73
C LEU A 96 -24.94 -0.77 -10.62
N TYR A 97 -24.90 -1.41 -9.45
CA TYR A 97 -25.85 -2.45 -9.06
C TYR A 97 -26.93 -1.84 -8.18
N SER A 98 -28.18 -2.21 -8.42
CA SER A 98 -29.29 -1.87 -7.55
C SER A 98 -29.21 -2.64 -6.22
N SER A 99 -29.61 -2.02 -5.13
CA SER A 99 -29.83 -2.68 -3.84
C SER A 99 -31.26 -3.19 -3.66
N SER A 100 -32.23 -2.50 -4.28
CA SER A 100 -33.66 -2.73 -4.04
C SER A 100 -34.34 -3.57 -5.12
N GLU A 101 -33.83 -3.51 -6.36
CA GLU A 101 -34.45 -4.16 -7.52
C GLU A 101 -33.54 -5.27 -8.02
N ILE A 102 -34.08 -6.48 -8.11
CA ILE A 102 -33.34 -7.70 -8.43
C ILE A 102 -33.64 -8.10 -9.87
N ASP A 103 -32.59 -8.48 -10.59
CA ASP A 103 -32.68 -9.16 -11.86
C ASP A 103 -33.07 -10.63 -11.62
N LEU A 104 -34.20 -11.05 -12.20
CA LEU A 104 -34.81 -12.36 -11.94
C LEU A 104 -33.97 -13.53 -12.43
N ASP A 105 -33.13 -13.32 -13.45
CA ASP A 105 -32.29 -14.36 -14.05
C ASP A 105 -31.04 -14.59 -13.22
N THR A 106 -30.41 -13.51 -12.75
CA THR A 106 -29.14 -13.59 -12.01
C THR A 106 -29.31 -13.67 -10.49
N ARG A 107 -30.47 -13.26 -9.96
CA ARG A 107 -30.71 -13.04 -8.51
C ARG A 107 -29.79 -11.99 -7.88
N ILE A 108 -29.18 -11.15 -8.71
CA ILE A 108 -28.35 -10.02 -8.30
C ILE A 108 -29.15 -8.74 -8.58
N GLY A 109 -28.81 -7.65 -7.90
CA GLY A 109 -29.37 -6.34 -8.20
C GLY A 109 -29.26 -5.99 -9.69
N LYS A 110 -30.25 -5.29 -10.23
CA LYS A 110 -30.21 -4.81 -11.63
C LYS A 110 -28.93 -4.03 -11.90
N LEU A 111 -28.37 -4.20 -13.10
CA LEU A 111 -27.12 -3.57 -13.51
C LEU A 111 -27.38 -2.38 -14.43
N SER A 112 -26.78 -1.22 -14.14
CA SER A 112 -26.91 -0.03 -14.97
C SER A 112 -26.18 -0.18 -16.32
N GLN A 113 -26.48 0.72 -17.25
CA GLN A 113 -25.66 0.88 -18.45
C GLN A 113 -24.22 1.24 -18.07
N LYS A 114 -23.27 0.70 -18.85
CA LYS A 114 -21.84 1.00 -18.72
C LYS A 114 -21.53 2.42 -19.15
N THR A 115 -20.86 3.18 -18.30
CA THR A 115 -20.35 4.51 -18.62
C THR A 115 -18.85 4.59 -18.43
N TYR A 116 -18.20 5.46 -19.20
CA TYR A 116 -16.77 5.75 -19.08
C TYR A 116 -16.54 7.08 -18.37
N LEU A 117 -15.42 7.21 -17.66
CA LEU A 117 -15.07 8.49 -17.05
C LEU A 117 -14.78 9.54 -18.13
N LYS A 118 -15.35 10.74 -17.94
CA LYS A 118 -15.12 11.89 -18.82
C LYS A 118 -14.05 12.80 -18.21
N ASN A 119 -13.39 13.60 -19.06
CA ASN A 119 -12.25 14.49 -18.72
C ASN A 119 -12.25 14.97 -17.26
N GLY A 120 -11.28 14.49 -16.47
CA GLY A 120 -11.17 14.84 -15.06
C GLY A 120 -10.58 16.24 -14.87
N LYS A 121 -11.09 16.98 -13.88
CA LYS A 121 -10.54 18.27 -13.45
C LYS A 121 -9.56 18.03 -12.31
N ILE A 122 -8.42 18.73 -12.33
CA ILE A 122 -7.49 18.74 -11.19
C ILE A 122 -8.17 19.50 -10.06
N GLY A 123 -8.21 18.92 -8.86
CA GLY A 123 -8.76 19.61 -7.68
C GLY A 123 -7.90 20.83 -7.34
N LYS A 124 -8.53 22.01 -7.14
CA LYS A 124 -7.83 23.19 -6.61
C LYS A 124 -7.44 22.90 -5.16
N GLY A 125 -6.14 22.85 -4.85
CA GLY A 125 -5.62 22.79 -3.48
C GLY A 125 -5.14 21.43 -2.96
N MET A 126 -4.80 20.45 -3.80
CA MET A 126 -4.37 19.12 -3.32
C MET A 126 -3.00 18.72 -3.86
N HIS A 127 -1.97 19.49 -3.48
CA HIS A 127 -0.61 18.95 -3.38
C HIS A 127 -0.51 18.34 -1.99
N ASN A 128 -0.61 17.02 -1.89
CA ASN A 128 -0.19 16.37 -0.66
C ASN A 128 1.33 16.56 -0.53
N GLU A 129 1.86 16.56 0.69
CA GLU A 129 3.31 16.65 0.99
C GLU A 129 4.16 15.62 0.23
N ASN A 130 3.51 14.61 -0.36
CA ASN A 130 4.09 13.50 -1.10
C ASN A 130 4.13 13.73 -2.63
N GLY A 131 3.74 14.91 -3.12
CA GLY A 131 3.68 15.21 -4.57
C GLY A 131 2.51 14.55 -5.33
N ALA A 132 1.70 13.74 -4.65
CA ALA A 132 0.50 13.13 -5.22
C ALA A 132 -0.56 14.20 -5.52
N LYS A 133 -1.19 14.08 -6.68
CA LYS A 133 -2.25 14.98 -7.16
C LYS A 133 -3.57 14.25 -7.12
N THR A 134 -4.61 14.93 -6.65
CA THR A 134 -5.96 14.37 -6.70
C THR A 134 -6.74 14.92 -7.87
N LYS A 135 -7.38 14.02 -8.62
CA LYS A 135 -8.15 14.35 -9.81
C LYS A 135 -9.59 13.89 -9.64
N ARG A 136 -10.50 14.81 -9.93
CA ARG A 136 -11.94 14.63 -9.81
C ARG A 136 -12.52 14.30 -11.19
N TYR A 137 -13.28 13.23 -11.27
CA TYR A 137 -13.98 12.79 -12.48
C TYR A 137 -15.48 12.80 -12.23
N ILE A 138 -16.24 13.24 -13.24
CA ILE A 138 -17.71 13.20 -13.21
C ILE A 138 -18.17 12.18 -14.25
N PHE A 139 -19.14 11.35 -13.88
CA PHE A 139 -19.78 10.39 -14.77
C PHE A 139 -21.30 10.45 -14.62
N LYS A 140 -22.00 9.91 -15.61
CA LYS A 140 -23.46 9.83 -15.66
C LYS A 140 -23.83 8.39 -16.01
N CYS A 141 -24.56 7.71 -15.14
CA CYS A 141 -25.07 6.37 -15.41
C CYS A 141 -26.53 6.48 -15.84
N SER A 142 -26.85 5.95 -17.02
CA SER A 142 -28.23 5.73 -17.43
C SER A 142 -28.75 4.45 -16.78
N VAL A 143 -29.92 4.53 -16.15
CA VAL A 143 -30.58 3.42 -15.46
C VAL A 143 -31.98 3.19 -16.03
N GLU A 144 -32.56 2.03 -15.75
CA GLU A 144 -33.97 1.78 -16.08
C GLU A 144 -34.90 2.56 -15.13
N PRO A 145 -36.14 2.90 -15.54
CA PRO A 145 -37.08 3.62 -14.68
C PRO A 145 -37.38 2.92 -13.35
N ASP A 146 -37.31 1.60 -13.33
CA ASP A 146 -37.51 0.72 -12.18
C ASP A 146 -36.18 0.11 -11.70
N PHE A 147 -35.09 0.87 -11.82
CA PHE A 147 -33.77 0.47 -11.30
C PHE A 147 -33.71 0.51 -9.77
N GLY A 148 -34.54 1.34 -9.14
CA GLY A 148 -34.53 1.55 -7.68
C GLY A 148 -33.27 2.27 -7.18
N SER A 149 -32.76 1.86 -6.01
CA SER A 149 -31.66 2.56 -5.32
C SER A 149 -30.30 1.91 -5.60
N PRO A 150 -29.25 2.64 -6.03
CA PRO A 150 -27.93 2.06 -6.23
C PRO A 150 -27.32 1.60 -4.90
N GLY A 151 -26.73 0.41 -4.89
CA GLY A 151 -26.22 -0.26 -3.68
C GLY A 151 -24.81 -0.84 -3.78
N ALA A 152 -24.24 -0.90 -4.99
CA ALA A 152 -22.84 -1.17 -5.22
C ALA A 152 -22.43 -0.56 -6.56
N PHE A 153 -21.14 -0.37 -6.79
CA PHE A 153 -20.64 -0.05 -8.11
C PHE A 153 -19.51 -0.98 -8.53
N LEU A 154 -19.46 -1.23 -9.82
CA LEU A 154 -18.41 -1.97 -10.50
C LEU A 154 -17.50 -0.98 -11.23
N ILE A 155 -16.20 -1.15 -11.09
CA ILE A 155 -15.19 -0.36 -11.79
C ILE A 155 -14.21 -1.27 -12.52
N LYS A 156 -13.93 -0.93 -13.77
CA LYS A 156 -13.02 -1.66 -14.65
C LYS A 156 -11.97 -0.71 -15.20
N ASN A 157 -10.70 -1.05 -15.01
CA ASN A 157 -9.56 -0.29 -15.51
C ASN A 157 -8.98 -0.96 -16.77
N GLU A 158 -9.20 -0.37 -17.93
CA GLU A 158 -8.64 -0.80 -19.22
C GLU A 158 -7.36 0.00 -19.57
N ASP A 159 -6.88 0.86 -18.67
CA ASP A 159 -5.59 1.56 -18.80
C ASP A 159 -4.43 0.59 -18.54
N LYS A 160 -3.23 0.99 -18.98
CA LYS A 160 -1.99 0.24 -18.71
C LYS A 160 -1.48 0.44 -17.30
N HIS A 161 -1.89 1.52 -16.64
CA HIS A 161 -1.40 1.90 -15.32
C HIS A 161 -2.47 1.70 -14.25
N LYS A 162 -2.03 1.24 -13.07
CA LYS A 162 -2.86 1.23 -11.86
C LYS A 162 -3.05 2.65 -11.34
N PHE A 163 -4.16 2.89 -10.65
CA PHE A 163 -4.43 4.14 -9.94
C PHE A 163 -5.05 3.86 -8.57
N PHE A 164 -4.98 4.82 -7.66
CA PHE A 164 -5.57 4.71 -6.34
C PHE A 164 -6.95 5.38 -6.32
N LEU A 165 -7.99 4.58 -6.09
CA LEU A 165 -9.37 5.03 -5.97
C LEU A 165 -9.64 5.40 -4.52
N GLN A 166 -9.87 6.69 -4.26
CA GLN A 166 -10.12 7.17 -2.90
C GLN A 166 -11.59 7.00 -2.52
N SER A 167 -12.50 7.60 -3.31
CA SER A 167 -13.92 7.56 -3.02
C SER A 167 -14.79 7.80 -4.26
N VAL A 168 -16.06 7.39 -4.14
CA VAL A 168 -17.13 7.67 -5.09
C VAL A 168 -18.33 8.25 -4.35
N SER A 169 -18.99 9.23 -4.95
CA SER A 169 -20.25 9.79 -4.44
C SER A 169 -21.28 9.81 -5.55
N LEU A 170 -22.45 9.24 -5.30
CA LEU A 170 -23.58 9.19 -6.24
C LEU A 170 -24.70 10.11 -5.77
N GLN A 171 -25.17 10.99 -6.63
CA GLN A 171 -26.38 11.78 -6.39
C GLN A 171 -27.57 11.05 -7.03
N VAL A 172 -28.50 10.60 -6.19
CA VAL A 172 -29.69 9.83 -6.60
C VAL A 172 -30.90 10.74 -6.73
N CYS A 173 -31.12 11.62 -5.76
CA CYS A 173 -32.10 12.70 -5.80
C CYS A 173 -31.49 14.00 -5.24
N TYR A 174 -32.24 15.10 -5.23
CA TYR A 174 -31.71 16.43 -4.88
C TYR A 174 -30.91 16.45 -3.56
N ASP A 175 -31.37 15.74 -2.53
CA ASP A 175 -30.76 15.76 -1.19
C ASP A 175 -30.13 14.41 -0.76
N GLN A 176 -30.17 13.37 -1.61
CA GLN A 176 -29.64 12.05 -1.26
C GLN A 176 -28.34 11.76 -2.02
N ILE A 177 -27.25 11.71 -1.25
CA ILE A 177 -25.92 11.33 -1.72
C ILE A 177 -25.53 9.99 -1.10
N ILE A 178 -25.19 9.02 -1.93
CA ILE A 178 -24.63 7.75 -1.48
C ILE A 178 -23.11 7.82 -1.60
N HIS A 179 -22.42 7.60 -0.48
CA HIS A 179 -20.97 7.68 -0.41
C HIS A 179 -20.32 6.30 -0.33
N PHE A 180 -19.22 6.15 -1.05
CA PHE A 180 -18.40 4.95 -1.12
C PHE A 180 -16.97 5.33 -0.74
N GLU A 181 -16.52 4.85 0.42
CA GLU A 181 -15.14 4.97 0.84
C GLU A 181 -14.37 3.75 0.30
N CYS A 182 -13.52 3.98 -0.70
CA CYS A 182 -12.93 2.89 -1.50
C CYS A 182 -11.50 2.58 -1.06
N ASN A 183 -10.66 3.61 -0.92
CA ASN A 183 -9.26 3.55 -0.48
C ASN A 183 -8.50 2.32 -1.00
N SER A 184 -8.52 2.09 -2.31
CA SER A 184 -7.95 0.87 -2.88
C SER A 184 -7.30 1.07 -4.25
N TRP A 185 -6.30 0.25 -4.54
CA TRP A 185 -5.62 0.21 -5.84
C TRP A 185 -6.46 -0.51 -6.89
N ILE A 186 -6.67 0.15 -8.03
CA ILE A 186 -7.35 -0.42 -9.20
C ILE A 186 -6.32 -0.78 -10.26
N HIS A 187 -5.99 -2.07 -10.36
CA HIS A 187 -5.06 -2.58 -11.34
C HIS A 187 -5.70 -2.76 -12.73
N PRO A 188 -4.89 -2.74 -13.81
CA PRO A 188 -5.33 -3.07 -15.15
C PRO A 188 -6.05 -4.42 -15.24
N ILE A 189 -7.17 -4.47 -15.97
CA ILE A 189 -8.01 -5.67 -16.11
C ILE A 189 -7.29 -6.84 -16.80
N ASN A 190 -6.30 -6.54 -17.64
CA ASN A 190 -5.49 -7.58 -18.28
C ASN A 190 -4.63 -8.36 -17.26
N LEU A 191 -4.37 -7.81 -16.08
CA LEU A 191 -3.67 -8.48 -14.98
C LEU A 191 -4.66 -9.22 -14.08
N THR A 192 -5.70 -8.52 -13.59
CA THR A 192 -6.63 -9.07 -12.58
C THR A 192 -7.63 -10.07 -13.15
N LYS A 193 -7.96 -9.97 -14.45
CA LYS A 193 -9.01 -10.73 -15.15
C LYS A 193 -10.43 -10.58 -14.58
N LYS A 194 -10.61 -9.75 -13.55
CA LYS A 194 -11.87 -9.53 -12.85
C LYS A 194 -12.06 -8.04 -12.58
N ASP A 195 -13.31 -7.60 -12.71
CA ASP A 195 -13.73 -6.24 -12.39
C ASP A 195 -13.77 -6.05 -10.86
N ARG A 196 -13.67 -4.81 -10.39
CA ARG A 196 -13.63 -4.48 -8.95
C ARG A 196 -14.98 -3.94 -8.51
N ILE A 197 -15.51 -4.50 -7.42
CA ILE A 197 -16.76 -4.07 -6.81
C ILE A 197 -16.51 -3.30 -5.52
N PHE A 198 -17.35 -2.29 -5.26
CA PHE A 198 -17.34 -1.49 -4.05
C PHE A 198 -18.75 -1.28 -3.53
N PHE A 199 -18.88 -1.26 -2.20
CA PHE A 199 -20.13 -1.09 -1.47
C PHE A 199 -20.16 0.27 -0.76
N PRO A 200 -21.35 0.84 -0.49
CA PRO A 200 -21.48 2.11 0.19
C PRO A 200 -21.05 2.00 1.66
N ASN A 201 -20.83 3.15 2.31
CA ASN A 201 -20.46 3.20 3.73
C ASN A 201 -21.60 2.79 4.70
N THR A 202 -22.76 2.42 4.17
CA THR A 202 -23.87 1.89 4.98
C THR A 202 -23.56 0.47 5.43
N CYS A 203 -23.53 0.26 6.75
CA CYS A 203 -23.21 -1.03 7.34
C CYS A 203 -24.43 -1.95 7.45
N TYR A 204 -24.28 -3.20 7.03
CA TYR A 204 -25.30 -4.23 7.16
C TYR A 204 -24.74 -5.50 7.81
N LEU A 205 -25.46 -6.06 8.78
CA LEU A 205 -25.26 -7.45 9.20
C LEU A 205 -25.58 -8.41 8.02
N PRO A 206 -25.08 -9.65 8.02
CA PRO A 206 -25.35 -10.60 6.94
C PRO A 206 -26.85 -10.81 6.66
N ASN A 207 -27.68 -10.86 7.70
CA ASN A 207 -29.14 -10.99 7.60
C ASN A 207 -29.89 -9.68 7.27
N GLN A 208 -29.18 -8.56 7.23
CA GLN A 208 -29.72 -7.23 6.89
C GLN A 208 -29.20 -6.73 5.54
N THR A 209 -28.39 -7.52 4.84
CA THR A 209 -27.84 -7.13 3.54
C THR A 209 -29.00 -7.09 2.54
N PRO A 210 -29.19 -5.98 1.80
CA PRO A 210 -30.25 -5.90 0.79
C PRO A 210 -30.16 -7.05 -0.21
N ASP A 211 -31.29 -7.64 -0.57
CA ASP A 211 -31.35 -8.89 -1.34
C ASP A 211 -30.55 -8.81 -2.66
N GLY A 212 -30.60 -7.67 -3.35
CA GLY A 212 -29.82 -7.44 -4.58
C GLY A 212 -28.29 -7.44 -4.40
N LEU A 213 -27.80 -7.33 -3.16
CA LEU A 213 -26.37 -7.29 -2.82
C LEU A 213 -25.87 -8.56 -2.13
N VAL A 214 -26.76 -9.47 -1.73
CA VAL A 214 -26.40 -10.67 -0.95
C VAL A 214 -25.39 -11.53 -1.71
N GLU A 215 -25.64 -11.81 -2.98
CA GLU A 215 -24.74 -12.66 -3.77
C GLU A 215 -23.43 -11.95 -4.11
N LEU A 216 -23.47 -10.66 -4.44
CA LEU A 216 -22.28 -9.83 -4.66
C LEU A 216 -21.35 -9.82 -3.44
N ARG A 217 -21.92 -9.73 -2.23
CA ARG A 217 -21.17 -9.80 -0.97
C ARG A 217 -20.49 -11.15 -0.79
N LYS A 218 -21.18 -12.26 -1.08
CA LYS A 218 -20.59 -13.60 -0.99
C LYS A 218 -19.48 -13.80 -2.00
N GLU A 219 -19.70 -13.39 -3.25
CA GLU A 219 -18.70 -13.51 -4.31
C GLU A 219 -17.43 -12.73 -4.00
N GLU A 220 -17.55 -11.49 -3.49
CA GLU A 220 -16.37 -10.72 -3.09
C GLU A 220 -15.61 -11.40 -1.94
N LEU A 221 -16.31 -11.95 -0.95
CA LEU A 221 -15.68 -12.71 0.13
C LEU A 221 -14.94 -13.96 -0.38
N ILE A 222 -15.52 -14.69 -1.34
CA ILE A 222 -14.86 -15.84 -1.98
C ILE A 222 -13.61 -15.39 -2.74
N ARG A 223 -13.68 -14.27 -3.48
CA ARG A 223 -12.53 -13.71 -4.20
C ARG A 223 -11.40 -13.31 -3.26
N LEU A 224 -11.72 -12.71 -2.12
CA LEU A 224 -10.73 -12.31 -1.10
C LEU A 224 -10.06 -13.50 -0.41
N ARG A 225 -10.72 -14.66 -0.32
CA ARG A 225 -10.12 -15.88 0.25
C ARG A 225 -9.21 -16.62 -0.74
N GLY A 226 -9.52 -16.54 -2.04
CA GLY A 226 -8.80 -17.30 -3.06
C GLY A 226 -9.06 -18.80 -2.95
N ASP A 227 -8.16 -19.59 -3.52
CA ASP A 227 -8.29 -21.06 -3.60
C ASP A 227 -7.22 -21.84 -2.81
N GLY A 228 -6.35 -21.14 -2.07
CA GLY A 228 -5.26 -21.78 -1.32
C GLY A 228 -4.03 -22.14 -2.15
N THR A 229 -3.99 -21.74 -3.43
CA THR A 229 -2.93 -22.17 -4.36
C THR A 229 -2.30 -20.99 -5.10
N GLY A 230 -1.21 -21.28 -5.84
CA GLY A 230 -0.56 -20.32 -6.72
C GLY A 230 0.36 -19.32 -6.00
N GLU A 231 1.39 -18.88 -6.73
CA GLU A 231 2.26 -17.80 -6.29
C GLU A 231 1.51 -16.46 -6.40
N ARG A 232 1.46 -15.72 -5.28
CA ARG A 232 0.72 -14.45 -5.19
C ARG A 232 1.40 -13.35 -5.98
N LYS A 233 0.61 -12.57 -6.72
CA LYS A 233 1.06 -11.46 -7.56
C LYS A 233 0.69 -10.12 -6.94
N GLU A 234 1.38 -9.06 -7.37
CA GLU A 234 1.22 -7.71 -6.80
C GLU A 234 -0.23 -7.19 -6.80
N TRP A 235 -1.03 -7.60 -7.79
CA TRP A 235 -2.42 -7.21 -7.93
C TRP A 235 -3.43 -8.14 -7.23
N ASP A 236 -2.97 -9.25 -6.66
CA ASP A 236 -3.84 -10.20 -5.96
C ASP A 236 -4.26 -9.62 -4.61
N ARG A 237 -5.55 -9.70 -4.29
CA ARG A 237 -6.14 -9.27 -3.01
C ARG A 237 -6.56 -10.48 -2.18
N ILE A 238 -5.71 -11.50 -2.13
CA ILE A 238 -6.03 -12.77 -1.51
C ILE A 238 -5.44 -12.80 -0.10
N TYR A 239 -6.32 -13.00 0.87
CA TYR A 239 -6.02 -13.14 2.29
C TYR A 239 -6.12 -14.61 2.67
N ASP A 240 -4.99 -15.19 3.02
CA ASP A 240 -4.86 -16.61 3.30
C ASP A 240 -3.81 -16.84 4.39
N TYR A 241 -3.82 -18.03 4.98
CA TYR A 241 -2.91 -18.39 6.06
C TYR A 241 -1.73 -19.20 5.53
N ASP A 242 -0.55 -18.95 6.10
CA ASP A 242 0.61 -19.83 5.94
C ASP A 242 1.42 -19.89 7.24
N TYR A 243 2.38 -20.80 7.30
CA TYR A 243 3.32 -20.96 8.40
C TYR A 243 4.56 -20.07 8.20
N TYR A 244 5.31 -19.81 9.29
CA TYR A 244 6.64 -19.18 9.21
C TYR A 244 7.72 -20.16 8.72
N ASN A 245 7.52 -20.76 7.55
CA ASN A 245 8.48 -21.64 6.88
C ASN A 245 9.35 -20.90 5.84
N ASP A 246 9.28 -19.56 5.84
CA ASP A 246 9.97 -18.61 4.96
C ASP A 246 11.13 -17.87 5.67
N LEU A 247 11.34 -18.11 6.97
CA LEU A 247 12.41 -17.46 7.73
C LEU A 247 13.81 -18.05 7.44
N GLY A 248 13.88 -19.29 6.96
CA GLY A 248 15.12 -20.01 6.70
C GLY A 248 15.69 -19.75 5.30
N ASN A 249 17.02 -19.70 5.16
CA ASN A 249 17.70 -19.64 3.87
C ASN A 249 18.29 -21.01 3.51
N LEU A 250 17.41 -22.00 3.29
CA LEU A 250 17.80 -23.33 2.81
C LEU A 250 17.46 -23.45 1.32
N ILE A 251 18.46 -23.81 0.53
CA ILE A 251 18.29 -24.10 -0.90
C ILE A 251 17.23 -25.22 -1.01
N LYS A 252 16.20 -25.01 -1.86
CA LYS A 252 15.05 -25.92 -2.09
C LYS A 252 15.42 -27.41 -2.14
N ALA A 253 16.63 -27.73 -2.61
CA ALA A 253 17.13 -29.10 -2.78
C ALA A 253 17.17 -29.94 -1.50
N TRP A 254 17.18 -29.33 -0.30
CA TRP A 254 17.34 -30.06 0.95
C TRP A 254 16.08 -30.12 1.84
N ASN A 255 15.05 -29.32 1.56
CA ASN A 255 13.78 -29.36 2.31
C ASN A 255 12.59 -28.86 1.48
N PHE A 256 11.67 -29.77 1.15
CA PHE A 256 10.43 -29.47 0.41
C PHE A 256 9.36 -28.74 1.25
N ARG A 257 9.57 -28.58 2.56
CA ARG A 257 8.63 -27.89 3.47
C ARG A 257 8.96 -26.41 3.68
N THR A 258 10.07 -25.94 3.12
CA THR A 258 10.54 -24.54 3.25
C THR A 258 10.11 -23.75 2.03
N GLU A 259 9.47 -22.60 2.25
CA GLU A 259 9.16 -21.68 1.17
C GLU A 259 10.45 -21.10 0.61
N SER A 260 10.55 -20.99 -0.72
CA SER A 260 11.74 -20.43 -1.33
C SER A 260 11.74 -18.92 -1.36
N ARG A 261 12.86 -18.34 -0.96
CA ARG A 261 13.14 -16.93 -1.19
C ARG A 261 14.05 -16.76 -2.40
N PRO A 262 13.70 -15.91 -3.37
CA PRO A 262 14.53 -15.69 -4.56
C PRO A 262 15.93 -15.19 -4.21
N GLU A 263 16.10 -14.41 -3.12
CA GLU A 263 17.36 -13.77 -2.76
C GLU A 263 17.52 -13.57 -1.24
N SER A 264 18.75 -13.31 -0.80
CA SER A 264 19.15 -13.30 0.62
C SER A 264 18.59 -12.11 1.43
N PHE A 265 17.95 -11.13 0.80
CA PHE A 265 17.40 -9.92 1.45
C PHE A 265 16.20 -9.33 0.69
N ASN A 266 15.33 -10.17 0.13
CA ASN A 266 14.12 -9.65 -0.51
C ASN A 266 13.10 -9.17 0.54
N ILE A 267 12.93 -7.85 0.64
CA ILE A 267 11.92 -7.17 1.47
C ILE A 267 10.55 -7.06 0.80
N ASP A 268 10.44 -7.38 -0.49
CA ASP A 268 9.19 -7.46 -1.24
C ASP A 268 8.51 -8.81 -0.98
N ILE A 269 8.16 -9.04 0.28
CA ILE A 269 7.26 -10.12 0.67
C ILE A 269 5.86 -9.70 0.24
N TYR A 270 5.15 -10.62 -0.40
CA TYR A 270 3.78 -10.34 -0.83
C TYR A 270 2.91 -9.93 0.37
N ALA A 271 2.26 -8.78 0.21
CA ALA A 271 1.07 -8.42 0.94
C ALA A 271 0.01 -7.96 -0.09
N PRO A 272 -1.29 -8.19 0.18
CA PRO A 272 -2.36 -7.62 -0.62
C PRO A 272 -2.14 -6.12 -0.85
N PRO A 273 -2.39 -5.59 -2.06
CA PRO A 273 -1.93 -4.27 -2.48
C PRO A 273 -2.48 -3.13 -1.62
N ASP A 274 -3.65 -3.31 -1.02
CA ASP A 274 -4.30 -2.32 -0.15
C ASP A 274 -3.70 -2.29 1.27
N GLU A 275 -2.99 -3.33 1.69
CA GLU A 275 -2.30 -3.44 2.99
C GLU A 275 -0.83 -2.97 2.92
N ARG A 276 -0.31 -2.75 1.70
CA ARG A 276 1.06 -2.29 1.49
C ARG A 276 1.22 -0.85 1.99
N PHE A 277 2.42 -0.52 2.43
CA PHE A 277 2.76 0.86 2.74
C PHE A 277 2.61 1.76 1.52
N SER A 278 2.26 3.02 1.76
CA SER A 278 2.39 4.03 0.70
C SER A 278 3.87 4.15 0.28
N PRO A 279 4.16 4.52 -0.98
CA PRO A 279 5.54 4.63 -1.46
C PRO A 279 6.45 5.49 -0.56
N LYS A 280 5.91 6.60 -0.02
CA LYS A 280 6.65 7.46 0.92
C LYS A 280 6.99 6.74 2.23
N LYS A 281 6.01 6.09 2.86
CA LYS A 281 6.23 5.38 4.13
C LYS A 281 7.16 4.19 3.94
N GLN A 282 7.09 3.52 2.80
CA GLN A 282 8.00 2.44 2.45
C GLN A 282 9.44 2.96 2.25
N SER A 283 9.61 4.07 1.53
CA SER A 283 10.91 4.72 1.35
C SER A 283 11.52 5.18 2.70
N GLU A 284 10.71 5.78 3.59
CA GLU A 284 11.13 6.12 4.94
C GLU A 284 11.55 4.90 5.76
N LEU A 285 10.78 3.80 5.70
CA LEU A 285 11.11 2.55 6.38
C LEU A 285 12.45 1.99 5.90
N ILE A 286 12.65 1.94 4.58
CA ILE A 286 13.89 1.48 3.95
C ILE A 286 15.07 2.35 4.39
N SER A 287 14.92 3.67 4.34
CA SER A 287 15.96 4.62 4.75
C SER A 287 16.36 4.40 6.21
N ASN A 288 15.37 4.28 7.10
CA ASN A 288 15.60 4.02 8.53
C ASN A 288 16.26 2.65 8.75
N ALA A 289 15.88 1.63 7.98
CA ALA A 289 16.49 0.30 8.06
C ALA A 289 17.96 0.32 7.62
N ILE A 290 18.29 1.02 6.53
CA ILE A 290 19.69 1.21 6.09
C ILE A 290 20.49 1.93 7.18
N GLN A 291 19.95 3.02 7.73
CA GLN A 291 20.61 3.77 8.80
C GLN A 291 20.86 2.90 10.04
N ALA A 292 19.88 2.08 10.44
CA ALA A 292 20.02 1.14 11.54
C ALA A 292 21.07 0.06 11.26
N ALA A 293 21.09 -0.51 10.05
CA ALA A 293 22.08 -1.49 9.62
C ALA A 293 23.50 -0.89 9.63
N MET A 294 23.68 0.35 9.17
CA MET A 294 24.97 1.05 9.24
C MET A 294 25.46 1.19 10.69
N CYS A 295 24.56 1.57 11.61
CA CYS A 295 24.87 1.67 13.04
C CYS A 295 25.29 0.33 13.66
N LEU A 296 24.98 -0.81 13.03
CA LEU A 296 25.40 -2.14 13.47
C LEU A 296 26.68 -2.61 12.77
N VAL A 297 26.75 -2.52 11.44
CA VAL A 297 27.84 -3.06 10.62
C VAL A 297 29.15 -2.30 10.82
N ILE A 298 29.12 -0.96 10.90
CA ILE A 298 30.34 -0.16 10.98
C ILE A 298 31.11 -0.43 12.29
N PRO A 299 30.48 -0.41 13.48
CA PRO A 299 31.12 -0.83 14.72
C PRO A 299 31.72 -2.24 14.66
N GLU A 300 31.01 -3.19 14.06
CA GLU A 300 31.46 -4.59 13.98
C GLU A 300 32.68 -4.74 13.06
N ALA A 301 32.68 -4.07 11.89
CA ALA A 301 33.83 -4.01 11.02
C ALA A 301 35.05 -3.37 11.72
N LYS A 302 34.87 -2.22 12.39
CA LYS A 302 35.93 -1.56 13.17
C LYS A 302 36.49 -2.45 14.27
N ALA A 303 35.65 -3.26 14.92
CA ALA A 303 36.10 -4.23 15.91
C ALA A 303 36.91 -5.38 15.28
N MET A 304 36.54 -5.86 14.08
CA MET A 304 37.28 -6.91 13.37
C MET A 304 38.66 -6.46 12.89
N PHE A 305 38.82 -5.20 12.50
CA PHE A 305 40.10 -4.63 12.05
C PHE A 305 40.99 -4.14 13.20
N LYS A 306 40.56 -4.28 14.46
CA LYS A 306 41.38 -3.95 15.62
C LYS A 306 42.45 -5.03 15.82
N GLU A 307 43.69 -4.72 15.46
CA GLU A 307 44.84 -5.58 15.73
C GLU A 307 44.99 -5.81 17.25
N GLY A 308 44.69 -7.03 17.74
CA GLY A 308 45.23 -7.49 19.03
C GLY A 308 44.30 -8.15 20.03
N SER A 309 42.96 -8.06 19.95
CA SER A 309 42.10 -8.80 20.88
C SER A 309 40.71 -9.10 20.32
N SER A 310 40.21 -10.31 20.58
CA SER A 310 38.84 -10.73 20.26
C SER A 310 37.79 -10.26 21.28
N HIS A 311 38.18 -9.45 22.26
CA HIS A 311 37.37 -9.04 23.40
C HIS A 311 37.66 -7.58 23.79
N PHE A 312 36.64 -6.89 24.28
CA PHE A 312 36.75 -5.51 24.78
C PHE A 312 37.35 -5.48 26.19
N GLU A 313 38.29 -4.57 26.43
CA GLU A 313 38.96 -4.34 27.70
C GLU A 313 38.21 -3.34 28.60
N SER A 314 37.31 -2.51 28.04
CA SER A 314 36.49 -1.56 28.82
C SER A 314 35.17 -1.15 28.16
N PHE A 315 34.23 -0.62 28.95
CA PHE A 315 33.01 0.01 28.41
C PHE A 315 33.32 1.25 27.55
N ASN A 316 34.42 1.96 27.82
CA ASN A 316 34.84 3.12 27.05
C ASN A 316 35.27 2.71 25.63
N GLU A 317 35.94 1.57 25.50
CA GLU A 317 36.29 0.98 24.20
C GLU A 317 35.05 0.62 23.38
N ARG A 318 34.01 0.09 24.03
CA ARG A 318 32.72 -0.17 23.39
C ARG A 318 32.03 1.13 22.94
N ALA A 319 32.10 2.18 23.74
CA ALA A 319 31.53 3.50 23.38
C ALA A 319 32.26 4.13 22.18
N GLN A 320 33.58 3.97 22.09
CA GLN A 320 34.40 4.51 20.99
C GLN A 320 34.03 3.97 19.59
N LEU A 321 33.43 2.77 19.51
CA LEU A 321 32.91 2.23 18.26
C LEU A 321 31.77 3.08 17.67
N PHE A 322 31.01 3.77 18.52
CA PHE A 322 29.85 4.58 18.12
C PHE A 322 30.15 6.09 18.08
N THR A 323 31.26 6.53 18.68
CA THR A 323 31.63 7.96 18.78
C THR A 323 32.84 8.38 17.94
N SER A 324 33.65 7.43 17.44
CA SER A 324 34.77 7.75 16.55
C SER A 324 34.27 8.38 15.25
N THR A 325 34.97 9.41 14.77
CA THR A 325 34.66 10.14 13.53
C THR A 325 34.35 9.16 12.41
N ARG A 326 33.13 9.25 11.89
CA ARG A 326 32.66 8.43 10.76
C ARG A 326 33.48 8.86 9.54
N ASP A 327 34.34 7.97 9.04
CA ASP A 327 35.02 8.21 7.78
C ASP A 327 33.96 8.15 6.66
N GLN A 328 33.79 9.26 5.94
CA GLN A 328 32.80 9.38 4.87
C GLN A 328 32.98 8.29 3.79
N GLY A 329 34.21 7.81 3.56
CA GLY A 329 34.48 6.76 2.57
C GLY A 329 33.97 5.37 2.96
N GLU A 330 34.01 5.02 4.25
CA GLU A 330 33.53 3.72 4.75
C GLU A 330 31.99 3.67 4.74
N GLU A 331 31.34 4.77 5.15
CA GLU A 331 29.89 4.90 5.10
C GLU A 331 29.35 4.80 3.67
N GLU A 332 30.00 5.46 2.70
CA GLU A 332 29.59 5.42 1.30
C GLU A 332 29.69 4.01 0.70
N CYS A 333 30.72 3.24 1.06
CA CYS A 333 30.88 1.85 0.64
C CYS A 333 29.77 0.94 1.20
N VAL A 334 29.48 1.03 2.52
CA VAL A 334 28.46 0.22 3.19
C VAL A 334 27.06 0.59 2.68
N VAL A 335 26.75 1.88 2.54
CA VAL A 335 25.48 2.35 1.97
C VAL A 335 25.29 1.83 0.55
N LYS A 336 26.32 1.89 -0.30
CA LYS A 336 26.24 1.39 -1.67
C LYS A 336 25.95 -0.11 -1.73
N ASN A 337 26.52 -0.90 -0.83
CA ASN A 337 26.26 -2.33 -0.76
C ASN A 337 24.88 -2.66 -0.19
N LEU A 338 24.41 -1.90 0.82
CA LEU A 338 23.05 -2.06 1.36
C LEU A 338 21.98 -1.62 0.37
N LYS A 339 22.19 -0.52 -0.35
CA LYS A 339 21.27 -0.05 -1.41
C LYS A 339 21.12 -1.06 -2.54
N ARG A 340 22.18 -1.79 -2.90
CA ARG A 340 22.10 -2.89 -3.90
C ARG A 340 21.25 -4.07 -3.46
N ALA A 341 20.99 -4.22 -2.16
CA ALA A 341 20.14 -5.27 -1.61
C ALA A 341 18.68 -4.82 -1.43
N VAL A 342 18.38 -3.56 -1.73
CA VAL A 342 17.03 -2.98 -1.70
C VAL A 342 16.54 -2.82 -3.15
N PRO A 343 15.28 -3.17 -3.47
CA PRO A 343 14.73 -2.98 -4.82
C PRO A 343 14.82 -1.53 -5.30
N ASP A 344 15.14 -1.34 -6.59
CA ASP A 344 15.30 -0.01 -7.22
C ASP A 344 13.98 0.78 -7.38
N ASP A 345 12.82 0.14 -7.17
CA ASP A 345 11.51 0.66 -7.56
C ASP A 345 10.81 1.59 -6.53
N PHE A 346 11.54 2.21 -5.60
CA PHE A 346 10.95 3.07 -4.54
C PHE A 346 11.60 4.44 -4.37
#